data_AF-A0A383EQ20-F1
#
_entry.id   AF-A0A383EQ20-F1
#
_cell.length_a   1.000
_cell.length_b   1.000
_cell.length_c   1.000
_cell.angle_alpha   90.00
_cell.angle_beta   90.00
_cell.angle_gamma   90.00
#
_symmetry.space_group_name_H-M   'P 1'
#
loop_
_entity.id
_entity.type
_entity.pdbx_description
1 polymer ?
#
loop_
_entity_poly.entity_id
_entity_poly.type
_entity_poly.pdbx_seq_one_letter_code
_entity_poly.pdbx_strand_id
1 'polypeptide(L)'
;MIELTLSILLLILIGLGLLEAHYHRLALAQLPIRIHVNGSRGKSSVTRLIAAGLRAGGFKTLAKTTGTSPRIIDENGKDRVIHRLRSASIGEQVKLVRN
;
A
#
# COMPACT_ATOMS: atom_id res chain seq x y z
N MET A 1 14.93 19.55 35.03
CA MET A 1 14.48 18.15 34.83
C MET A 1 13.52 18.02 33.65
N ILE A 2 12.49 18.88 33.55
CA ILE A 2 11.47 18.83 32.48
C ILE A 2 12.08 18.99 31.07
N GLU A 3 12.94 19.98 30.87
CA GLU A 3 13.61 20.22 29.57
C GLU A 3 14.43 19.00 29.09
N LEU A 4 15.15 18.37 30.02
CA LEU A 4 15.93 17.16 29.73
C LEU A 4 15.03 15.99 29.36
N THR A 5 13.92 15.78 30.09
CA THR A 5 12.95 14.73 29.78
C THR A 5 12.28 14.93 28.43
N LEU A 6 11.90 16.16 28.08
CA LEU A 6 11.30 16.48 26.78
C LEU A 6 12.30 16.27 25.63
N SER A 7 13.56 16.67 25.84
CA SER A 7 14.62 16.47 24.85
C SER A 7 14.89 14.99 24.58
N ILE A 8 14.93 14.16 25.63
CA ILE A 8 15.09 12.70 25.49
C ILE A 8 13.89 12.10 24.75
N LEU A 9 12.67 12.47 25.12
CA LEU A 9 11.46 11.98 24.46
C LEU A 9 11.45 12.35 22.96
N LEU A 10 11.85 13.59 22.64
CA LEU A 10 11.95 14.05 21.26
C LEU A 10 12.97 13.23 20.46
N LEU A 11 14.16 12.97 21.03
CA LEU A 11 15.19 12.15 20.38
C LEU A 11 14.70 10.72 20.13
N ILE A 12 13.99 10.12 21.09
CA ILE A 12 13.39 8.79 20.91
C ILE A 12 12.37 8.82 19.77
N LEU A 13 11.47 9.81 19.75
CA LEU A 13 10.45 9.94 18.71
C LEU A 13 11.07 10.11 17.31
N ILE A 14 12.12 10.94 17.20
CA ILE A 14 12.87 11.12 15.95
C ILE A 14 13.53 9.80 15.54
N GLY A 15 14.19 9.10 16.46
CA GLY A 15 14.82 7.80 16.20
C GLY A 15 13.83 6.76 15.67
N LEU A 16 12.66 6.65 16.30
CA LEU A 16 11.58 5.77 15.85
C LEU A 16 11.05 6.17 14.46
N GLY A 17 10.85 7.47 14.22
CA GLY A 17 10.41 7.98 12.91
C GLY A 17 11.41 7.69 11.78
N LEU A 18 12.72 7.80 12.07
CA LEU A 18 13.77 7.47 11.11
C LEU A 18 13.80 5.97 10.78
N LEU A 19 13.66 5.11 11.80
CA LEU A 19 13.58 3.66 11.62
C LEU A 19 12.35 3.28 10.79
N GLU A 20 11.18 3.82 11.11
CA GLU A 20 9.96 3.58 10.34
C GLU A 20 10.13 4.01 8.86
N ALA A 21 10.69 5.20 8.64
CA ALA A 21 10.91 5.71 7.29
C ALA A 21 11.91 4.83 6.50
N HIS A 22 12.93 4.28 7.17
CA HIS A 22 13.88 3.38 6.54
C HIS A 22 13.21 2.09 6.07
N TYR A 23 12.48 1.39 6.95
CA TYR A 23 11.76 0.17 6.58
C TYR A 23 10.70 0.41 5.51
N HIS A 24 10.01 1.55 5.56
CA HIS A 24 9.03 1.90 4.54
C HIS A 24 9.67 2.07 3.15
N ARG A 25 10.85 2.70 3.07
CA ARG A 25 11.60 2.82 1.81
C ARG A 25 12.05 1.46 1.29
N LEU A 26 12.52 0.56 2.15
CA LEU A 26 12.88 -0.81 1.76
C LEU A 26 11.69 -1.57 1.18
N ALA A 27 10.51 -1.47 1.81
CA ALA A 27 9.30 -2.11 1.32
C ALA A 27 8.86 -1.52 -0.04
N LEU A 28 8.95 -0.20 -0.22
CA LEU A 28 8.67 0.45 -1.51
C LEU A 28 9.66 0.05 -2.62
N ALA A 29 10.91 -0.23 -2.28
CA ALA A 29 11.93 -0.68 -3.23
C ALA A 29 11.63 -2.08 -3.80
N GLN A 30 10.85 -2.90 -3.09
CA GLN A 30 10.39 -4.21 -3.57
C GLN A 30 9.28 -4.12 -4.63
N LEU A 31 8.76 -2.93 -4.92
CA LEU A 31 7.73 -2.67 -5.93
C LEU A 31 8.32 -1.90 -7.13
N PRO A 32 9.15 -2.55 -7.97
CA PRO A 32 9.83 -1.89 -9.08
C PRO A 32 8.88 -1.50 -10.21
N ILE A 33 7.78 -2.25 -10.39
CA ILE A 33 6.79 -2.01 -11.43
C ILE A 33 5.53 -1.46 -10.78
N ARG A 34 5.12 -0.25 -11.17
CA ARG A 34 3.95 0.44 -10.62
C ARG A 34 3.09 0.93 -11.77
N ILE A 35 1.86 0.40 -11.87
CA ILE A 35 0.94 0.71 -12.96
C ILE A 35 -0.25 1.47 -12.39
N HIS A 36 -0.47 2.70 -12.87
CA HIS A 36 -1.65 3.47 -12.55
C HIS A 36 -2.65 3.41 -13.70
N VAL A 37 -3.83 2.84 -13.43
CA VAL A 37 -4.92 2.75 -14.41
C VAL A 37 -5.92 3.88 -14.17
N ASN A 38 -5.98 4.83 -15.10
CA ASN A 38 -6.92 5.95 -15.05
C ASN A 38 -7.94 5.89 -16.22
N GLY A 39 -8.98 6.74 -16.18
CA GLY A 39 -10.03 6.83 -17.20
C GLY A 39 -11.42 7.02 -16.60
N SER A 40 -12.44 7.25 -17.42
CA SER A 40 -13.83 7.43 -16.95
C SER A 40 -14.51 6.08 -16.63
N ARG A 41 -14.41 5.10 -17.53
CA ARG A 41 -15.05 3.76 -17.42
C ARG A 41 -14.01 2.64 -17.51
N GLY A 42 -14.40 1.42 -17.11
CA GLY A 42 -13.59 0.21 -17.32
C GLY A 42 -12.33 0.03 -16.45
N LYS A 43 -11.90 1.05 -15.67
CA LYS A 43 -10.69 1.00 -14.82
C LYS A 43 -10.55 -0.28 -14.00
N SER A 44 -11.60 -0.69 -13.29
CA SER A 44 -11.57 -1.87 -12.42
C SER A 44 -11.41 -3.18 -13.20
N SER A 45 -12.01 -3.28 -14.39
CA SER A 45 -11.89 -4.46 -15.26
C SER A 45 -10.51 -4.54 -15.88
N VAL A 46 -10.01 -3.41 -16.41
CA VAL A 46 -8.65 -3.30 -16.97
C VAL A 46 -7.59 -3.61 -15.91
N THR A 47 -7.76 -3.08 -14.69
CA THR A 47 -6.86 -3.38 -13.56
C THR A 47 -6.80 -4.87 -13.25
N ARG A 48 -7.95 -5.56 -13.24
CA ARG A 48 -8.00 -7.02 -13.04
C ARG A 48 -7.29 -7.77 -14.15
N LEU A 49 -7.53 -7.38 -15.40
CA LEU A 49 -6.92 -8.01 -16.57
C LEU A 49 -5.39 -7.87 -16.56
N ILE A 50 -4.88 -6.64 -16.35
CA ILE A 50 -3.44 -6.37 -16.24
C ILE A 50 -2.83 -7.21 -15.12
N ALA A 51 -3.45 -7.21 -13.94
CA ALA A 51 -2.94 -7.95 -12.79
C ALA A 51 -2.94 -9.48 -13.02
N ALA A 52 -3.98 -10.01 -13.68
CA ALA A 52 -4.03 -11.42 -14.05
C ALA A 52 -2.95 -11.78 -15.08
N GLY A 53 -2.75 -10.94 -16.10
CA GLY A 53 -1.69 -11.13 -17.09
C GLY A 53 -0.29 -11.11 -16.49
N LEU A 54 0.01 -10.16 -15.60
CA LEU A 54 1.30 -10.10 -14.92
C LEU A 54 1.55 -11.33 -14.04
N ARG A 55 0.53 -11.80 -13.29
CA ARG A 55 0.63 -13.05 -12.52
C ARG A 55 0.86 -14.27 -13.41
N ALA A 56 0.11 -14.38 -14.51
CA ALA A 56 0.31 -15.45 -15.49
C ALA A 56 1.72 -15.42 -16.11
N GLY A 57 2.31 -14.23 -16.23
CA GLY A 57 3.71 -14.02 -16.63
C GLY A 57 4.75 -14.26 -15.53
N GLY A 58 4.37 -14.77 -14.34
CA GLY A 58 5.29 -15.09 -13.25
C GLY A 58 5.63 -13.93 -12.31
N PHE A 59 5.03 -12.75 -12.49
CA PHE A 59 5.28 -11.61 -11.60
C PHE A 59 4.38 -11.67 -10.36
N LYS A 60 4.98 -11.54 -9.17
CA LYS A 60 4.23 -11.25 -7.94
C LYS A 60 3.52 -9.91 -8.10
N THR A 61 2.19 -9.95 -8.17
CA THR A 61 1.39 -8.78 -8.53
C THR A 61 0.22 -8.62 -7.57
N LEU A 62 0.20 -7.48 -6.90
CA LEU A 62 -0.93 -6.99 -6.14
C LEU A 62 -1.69 -5.97 -6.98
N ALA A 63 -3.02 -5.94 -6.83
CA ALA A 63 -3.84 -4.91 -7.46
C ALA A 63 -4.93 -4.39 -6.54
N LYS A 64 -5.31 -3.13 -6.72
CA LYS A 64 -6.38 -2.47 -5.97
C LYS A 64 -7.35 -1.81 -6.92
N THR A 65 -8.64 -1.97 -6.66
CA THR A 65 -9.70 -1.22 -7.35
C THR A 65 -10.37 -0.27 -6.36
N THR A 66 -10.69 0.93 -6.82
CA THR A 66 -11.24 2.04 -6.00
C THR A 66 -12.69 2.39 -6.33
N GLY A 67 -13.36 1.55 -7.12
CA GLY A 67 -14.76 1.77 -7.51
C GLY A 67 -15.75 1.67 -6.34
N THR A 68 -17.03 1.48 -6.66
CA THR A 68 -18.15 1.47 -5.69
C THR A 68 -17.92 0.58 -4.48
N SER A 69 -17.25 -0.57 -4.68
CA SER A 69 -16.72 -1.40 -3.61
C SER A 69 -15.21 -1.55 -3.79
N PRO A 70 -14.39 -0.92 -2.93
CA PRO A 70 -12.94 -1.03 -3.02
C PRO A 70 -12.51 -2.48 -2.75
N ARG A 71 -11.61 -2.99 -3.59
CA ARG A 71 -11.16 -4.39 -3.54
C ARG A 71 -9.65 -4.47 -3.69
N ILE A 72 -9.05 -5.41 -2.98
CA ILE A 72 -7.65 -5.82 -3.13
C ILE A 72 -7.65 -7.19 -3.79
N ILE A 73 -6.80 -7.35 -4.79
CA ILE A 73 -6.55 -8.63 -5.45
C ILE A 73 -5.16 -9.04 -5.02
N ASP A 74 -5.08 -10.14 -4.28
CA ASP A 74 -3.81 -10.64 -3.74
C ASP A 74 -2.94 -11.31 -4.81
N GLU A 75 -1.74 -11.74 -4.42
CA GLU A 75 -0.77 -12.40 -5.31
C GLU A 75 -1.32 -13.71 -5.91
N ASN A 76 -2.30 -14.33 -5.26
CA ASN A 76 -2.98 -15.54 -5.73
C ASN A 76 -4.20 -15.22 -6.62
N GLY A 77 -4.49 -13.94 -6.86
CA GLY A 77 -5.63 -13.50 -7.65
C GLY A 77 -6.96 -13.47 -6.88
N LYS A 78 -6.97 -13.66 -5.55
CA LYS A 78 -8.20 -13.62 -4.76
C LYS A 78 -8.65 -12.17 -4.54
N ASP A 79 -9.87 -11.86 -5.00
CA ASP A 79 -10.50 -10.56 -4.85
C ASP A 79 -11.13 -10.44 -3.45
N ARG A 80 -10.51 -9.65 -2.57
CA ARG A 80 -10.94 -9.38 -1.19
C ARG A 80 -11.53 -7.99 -1.10
N VAL A 81 -12.73 -7.88 -0.55
CA VAL A 81 -13.38 -6.59 -0.29
C VAL A 81 -12.65 -5.86 0.84
N ILE A 82 -12.39 -4.57 0.65
CA ILE A 82 -11.89 -3.71 1.72
C ILE A 82 -13.09 -3.19 2.50
N HIS A 83 -13.27 -3.67 3.73
CA HIS A 83 -14.24 -3.09 4.65
C HIS A 83 -13.71 -1.76 5.18
N ARG A 84 -14.45 -0.69 4.89
CA ARG A 84 -14.13 0.67 5.31
C ARG A 84 -15.10 1.12 6.40
N LEU A 85 -14.57 1.41 7.59
CA LEU A 85 -15.30 2.13 8.65
C LEU A 85 -15.22 3.65 8.48
N ARG A 86 -14.28 4.14 7.65
CA ARG A 86 -13.98 5.55 7.42
C ARG A 86 -13.66 5.77 5.94
N SER A 87 -13.54 7.02 5.51
CA SER A 87 -13.11 7.39 4.16
C SER A 87 -11.78 6.73 3.76
N ALA A 88 -11.55 6.60 2.45
CA ALA A 88 -10.31 6.05 1.92
C ALA A 88 -9.09 6.81 2.46
N SER A 89 -8.07 6.09 2.92
CA SER A 89 -6.83 6.69 3.44
C SER A 89 -5.59 6.04 2.83
N ILE A 90 -4.48 6.79 2.81
CA ILE A 90 -3.17 6.28 2.40
C ILE A 90 -2.72 5.13 3.31
N GLY A 91 -3.16 5.08 4.57
CA GLY A 91 -2.88 3.98 5.48
C GLY A 91 -3.33 2.61 4.97
N GLU A 92 -4.37 2.55 4.13
CA GLU A 92 -4.76 1.31 3.43
C GLU A 92 -3.68 0.81 2.48
N GLN A 93 -2.96 1.73 1.83
CA GLN A 93 -1.89 1.40 0.89
C GLN A 93 -0.62 1.00 1.62
N VAL A 94 -0.27 1.68 2.72
CA VAL A 94 0.92 1.34 3.53
C VAL A 94 0.84 -0.10 4.04
N LYS A 95 -0.34 -0.56 4.45
CA LYS A 95 -0.55 -1.96 4.88
C LYS A 95 -0.32 -2.97 3.76
N LEU A 96 -0.61 -2.62 2.51
CA LEU A 96 -0.40 -3.50 1.36
C LEU A 96 1.09 -3.64 1.00
N VAL A 97 1.88 -2.61 1.27
CA VAL A 97 3.31 -2.59 0.92
C VAL A 97 4.17 -3.27 2.00
N ARG A 98 3.69 -3.34 3.25
CA ARG A 98 4.43 -3.96 4.37
C ARG A 98 4.28 -5.48 4.49
N ASN A 99 3.33 -6.09 3.77
CA ASN A 99 3.10 -7.54 3.74
C ASN A 99 3.77 -8.15 2.52
#